data_AF-A0A7S0EWS8-F1
#
_entry.id   AF-A0A7S0EWS8-F1
#
_cell.length_a   1.000
_cell.length_b   1.000
_cell.length_c   1.000
_cell.angle_alpha   90.00
_cell.angle_beta   90.00
_cell.angle_gamma   90.00
#
_symmetry.space_group_name_H-M   'P 1'
#
loop_
_entity.id
_entity.type
_entity.pdbx_description
1 polymer ?
#
loop_
_entity_poly.entity_id
_entity_poly.type
_entity_poly.pdbx_seq_one_letter_code
_entity_poly.pdbx_strand_id
1 'polypeptide(L)'
;LPKRVEGSCSWFLRVTTLSPEDMGQQERLNSDDYYEVLGVPRGATDTQIKAAYKKLAIKYHPDKNPGDTATAEENFKKVSEAYEVLSSKDKRATYDQVGKSGMHGAGGMPSNFSQAQADEIFSQFFGGQDPFSVLFGNMANGNSSGMGGMGGMGGGKRRREDKPELIPTGVAVTIRGLQGAAQHNTKRGKVVEHDAASGRYTVLLDDGESLKIKPENLLQRLLAEVVGMQSRPEFNGKKGHVDGFDESSGRYHVSLQQGQALALQPANLILPKGARGRVVGLVSGAQYNARIGKVVDFDGESGRYLVQLDAEQQLRVKLGNLLCAL
;
A
#
# COMPACT_ATOMS: atom_id res chain seq x y z
N LEU A 1 -12.68 -20.71 -64.41
CA LEU A 1 -12.58 -19.36 -63.81
C LEU A 1 -13.61 -19.23 -62.70
N PRO A 2 -13.18 -19.20 -61.42
CA PRO A 2 -13.58 -18.08 -60.56
C PRO A 2 -12.54 -17.62 -59.50
N LYS A 3 -12.55 -16.29 -59.30
CA LYS A 3 -12.36 -15.42 -58.10
C LYS A 3 -11.46 -15.83 -56.90
N ARG A 4 -10.52 -14.93 -56.55
CA ARG A 4 -10.17 -14.57 -55.14
C ARG A 4 -9.53 -13.16 -55.08
N VAL A 5 -10.29 -12.14 -54.67
CA VAL A 5 -10.22 -11.37 -53.39
C VAL A 5 -8.97 -10.50 -53.24
N GLU A 6 -9.23 -9.18 -53.24
CA GLU A 6 -8.33 -8.07 -52.92
C GLU A 6 -7.83 -8.11 -51.46
N GLY A 7 -6.62 -7.58 -51.21
CA GLY A 7 -6.10 -7.38 -49.86
C GLY A 7 -4.69 -6.80 -49.88
N SER A 8 -4.62 -5.47 -49.88
CA SER A 8 -3.43 -4.63 -49.99
C SER A 8 -2.45 -4.76 -48.82
N CYS A 9 -1.17 -4.57 -49.16
CA CYS A 9 0.00 -4.15 -48.38
C CYS A 9 -0.22 -3.60 -46.95
N SER A 10 0.64 -4.01 -46.01
CA SER A 10 1.79 -3.17 -45.59
C SER A 10 2.55 -3.84 -44.43
N TRP A 11 3.77 -4.28 -44.70
CA TRP A 11 4.75 -4.64 -43.68
C TRP A 11 5.29 -3.35 -43.07
N PHE A 12 4.73 -2.92 -41.94
CA PHE A 12 5.28 -1.78 -41.19
C PHE A 12 6.24 -2.29 -40.12
N LEU A 13 7.52 -2.39 -40.49
CA LEU A 13 8.64 -2.41 -39.56
C LEU A 13 8.56 -1.11 -38.73
N ARG A 14 8.08 -1.22 -37.48
CA ARG A 14 8.34 -0.20 -36.47
C ARG A 14 9.82 -0.29 -36.09
N VAL A 15 10.65 0.47 -36.80
CA VAL A 15 11.92 0.94 -36.25
C VAL A 15 11.54 1.92 -35.14
N THR A 16 11.52 1.42 -33.90
CA THR A 16 11.37 2.26 -32.71
C THR A 16 12.63 3.13 -32.64
N THR A 17 12.53 4.37 -33.12
CA THR A 17 13.61 5.36 -32.97
C THR A 17 13.82 5.59 -31.48
N LEU A 18 14.98 5.14 -30.96
CA LEU A 18 15.42 5.40 -29.59
C LEU A 18 15.47 6.92 -29.35
N SER A 19 14.91 7.37 -28.22
CA SER A 19 14.95 8.77 -27.81
C SER A 19 16.42 9.24 -27.64
N PRO A 20 16.78 10.50 -27.93
CA PRO A 20 18.11 11.05 -27.64
C PRO A 20 18.57 10.84 -26.18
N GLU A 21 17.62 10.76 -25.25
CA GLU A 21 17.87 10.46 -23.83
C GLU A 21 18.25 8.98 -23.57
N ASP A 22 17.78 8.05 -24.40
CA ASP A 22 18.09 6.63 -24.30
C ASP A 22 19.45 6.29 -24.95
N MET A 23 19.85 7.02 -26.00
CA MET A 23 21.18 6.88 -26.61
C MET A 23 22.31 7.26 -25.63
N GLY A 24 22.14 8.35 -24.88
CA GLY A 24 23.09 8.75 -23.83
C GLY A 24 23.13 7.82 -22.62
N GLN A 25 22.14 6.94 -22.43
CA GLN A 25 22.14 5.93 -21.37
C GLN A 25 22.81 4.63 -21.80
N GLN A 26 22.64 4.20 -23.06
CA GLN A 26 23.39 3.06 -23.61
C GLN A 26 24.90 3.31 -23.64
N GLU A 27 25.35 4.53 -23.99
CA GLU A 27 26.77 4.89 -23.94
C GLU A 27 27.34 4.81 -22.51
N ARG A 28 26.58 5.27 -21.50
CA ARG A 28 26.98 5.19 -20.08
C ARG A 28 27.11 3.76 -19.57
N LEU A 29 26.23 2.85 -20.01
CA LEU A 29 26.29 1.44 -19.63
C LEU A 29 27.53 0.74 -20.18
N ASN A 30 28.07 1.21 -21.30
CA ASN A 30 29.31 0.71 -21.88
C ASN A 30 30.56 1.39 -21.33
N SER A 31 30.43 2.30 -20.37
CA SER A 31 31.57 2.93 -19.73
C SER A 31 32.34 1.95 -18.84
N ASP A 32 33.65 2.16 -18.75
CA ASP A 32 34.53 1.48 -17.80
C ASP A 32 34.45 2.09 -16.38
N ASP A 33 33.73 3.21 -16.22
CA ASP A 33 33.46 3.83 -14.94
C ASP A 33 32.12 3.35 -14.34
N TYR A 34 32.15 2.66 -13.20
CA TYR A 34 30.95 2.16 -12.51
C TYR A 34 30.03 3.28 -12.02
N TYR A 35 30.56 4.48 -11.75
CA TYR A 35 29.74 5.65 -11.41
C TYR A 35 28.97 6.14 -12.64
N GLU A 36 29.57 6.10 -13.82
CA GLU A 36 28.90 6.43 -15.09
C GLU A 36 27.85 5.39 -15.47
N VAL A 37 28.16 4.10 -15.30
CA VAL A 37 27.22 2.98 -15.52
C VAL A 37 25.96 3.14 -14.66
N LEU A 38 26.10 3.56 -13.39
CA LEU A 38 24.96 3.86 -12.51
C LEU A 38 24.36 5.27 -12.72
N GLY A 39 25.02 6.14 -13.49
CA GLY A 39 24.59 7.52 -13.73
C GLY A 39 24.64 8.41 -12.49
N VAL A 40 25.60 8.17 -11.59
CA VAL A 40 25.79 8.91 -10.33
C VAL A 40 27.16 9.61 -10.31
N PRO A 41 27.33 10.71 -9.57
CA PRO A 41 28.65 11.33 -9.40
C PRO A 41 29.57 10.47 -8.53
N ARG A 42 30.90 10.58 -8.70
CA ARG A 42 31.89 9.84 -7.88
C ARG A 42 31.75 10.07 -6.36
N GLY A 43 31.26 11.25 -5.96
CA GLY A 43 30.96 11.59 -4.57
C GLY A 43 29.60 11.10 -4.07
N ALA A 44 28.91 10.22 -4.81
CA ALA A 44 27.58 9.76 -4.44
C ALA A 44 27.57 9.00 -3.10
N THR A 45 26.53 9.24 -2.31
CA THR A 45 26.30 8.51 -1.06
C THR A 45 25.81 7.10 -1.33
N ASP A 46 25.96 6.19 -0.36
CA ASP A 46 25.47 4.81 -0.45
C ASP A 46 23.97 4.77 -0.78
N THR A 47 23.20 5.74 -0.28
CA THR A 47 21.77 5.89 -0.57
C THR A 47 21.52 6.26 -2.04
N GLN A 48 22.33 7.14 -2.63
CA GLN A 48 22.21 7.53 -4.03
C GLN A 48 22.59 6.37 -4.97
N ILE A 49 23.65 5.63 -4.64
CA ILE A 49 24.09 4.42 -5.38
C ILE A 49 22.99 3.36 -5.36
N LYS A 50 22.40 3.08 -4.18
CA LYS A 50 21.26 2.16 -4.03
C LYS A 50 20.05 2.60 -4.82
N ALA A 51 19.72 3.90 -4.80
CA ALA A 51 18.58 4.43 -5.54
C ALA A 51 18.77 4.35 -7.06
N ALA A 52 19.99 4.56 -7.55
CA ALA A 52 20.32 4.45 -8.96
C ALA A 52 20.26 3.00 -9.45
N TYR A 53 20.86 2.06 -8.71
CA TYR A 53 20.78 0.63 -8.98
C TYR A 53 19.33 0.14 -9.06
N LYS A 54 18.48 0.51 -8.08
CA LYS A 54 17.05 0.15 -8.09
C LYS A 54 16.34 0.56 -9.38
N LYS A 55 16.60 1.76 -9.90
CA LYS A 55 15.95 2.28 -11.11
C LYS A 55 16.42 1.52 -12.35
N LEU A 56 17.71 1.29 -12.49
CA LEU A 56 18.31 0.65 -13.66
C LEU A 56 18.05 -0.86 -13.68
N ALA A 57 18.11 -1.53 -12.53
CA ALA A 57 17.80 -2.95 -12.39
C ALA A 57 16.37 -3.27 -12.84
N ILE A 58 15.39 -2.40 -12.54
CA ILE A 58 14.01 -2.55 -13.00
C ILE A 58 13.85 -2.21 -14.49
N LYS A 59 14.60 -1.22 -14.99
CA LYS A 59 14.57 -0.82 -16.40
C LYS A 59 15.08 -1.94 -17.32
N TYR A 60 16.15 -2.62 -16.92
CA TYR A 60 16.81 -3.65 -17.73
C TYR A 60 16.46 -5.10 -17.34
N HIS A 61 15.43 -5.31 -16.49
CA HIS A 61 15.00 -6.66 -16.14
C HIS A 61 14.41 -7.39 -17.37
N PRO A 62 14.71 -8.69 -17.59
CA PRO A 62 14.24 -9.45 -18.76
C PRO A 62 12.71 -9.54 -18.84
N ASP A 63 12.01 -9.60 -17.70
CA ASP A 63 10.53 -9.64 -17.62
C ASP A 63 9.85 -8.40 -18.25
N LYS A 64 10.49 -7.22 -18.20
CA LYS A 64 9.98 -5.99 -18.82
C LYS A 64 10.38 -5.81 -20.28
N ASN A 65 11.35 -6.60 -20.75
CA ASN A 65 11.94 -6.46 -22.07
C ASN A 65 11.87 -7.79 -22.85
N PRO A 66 10.68 -8.41 -23.01
CA PRO A 66 10.55 -9.73 -23.66
C PRO A 66 10.93 -9.72 -25.14
N GLY A 67 11.02 -8.54 -25.77
CA GLY A 67 11.44 -8.36 -27.16
C GLY A 67 12.93 -8.03 -27.36
N ASP A 68 13.69 -7.82 -26.29
CA ASP A 68 15.12 -7.46 -26.33
C ASP A 68 15.86 -8.04 -25.12
N THR A 69 15.61 -9.33 -24.84
CA THR A 69 16.10 -10.00 -23.64
C THR A 69 17.63 -10.05 -23.59
N ALA A 70 18.30 -10.25 -24.72
CA ALA A 70 19.75 -10.32 -24.79
C ALA A 70 20.43 -9.00 -24.36
N THR A 71 19.96 -7.86 -24.87
CA THR A 71 20.49 -6.54 -24.52
C THR A 71 20.10 -6.15 -23.10
N ALA A 72 18.90 -6.50 -22.66
CA ALA A 72 18.43 -6.28 -21.29
C ALA A 72 19.27 -7.05 -20.27
N GLU A 73 19.54 -8.34 -20.51
CA GLU A 73 20.42 -9.17 -19.67
C GLU A 73 21.84 -8.62 -19.59
N GLU A 74 22.42 -8.20 -20.72
CA GLU A 74 23.77 -7.62 -20.73
C GLU A 74 23.84 -6.31 -19.92
N ASN A 75 22.87 -5.43 -20.11
CA ASN A 75 22.79 -4.16 -19.37
C ASN A 75 22.52 -4.39 -17.89
N PHE A 76 21.69 -5.37 -17.55
CA PHE A 76 21.41 -5.77 -16.17
C PHE A 76 22.67 -6.27 -15.47
N LYS A 77 23.48 -7.11 -16.13
CA LYS A 77 24.77 -7.56 -15.60
C LYS A 77 25.71 -6.40 -15.29
N LYS A 78 25.87 -5.46 -16.22
CA LYS A 78 26.75 -4.28 -16.05
C LYS A 78 26.32 -3.41 -14.87
N VAL A 79 25.01 -3.20 -14.72
CA VAL A 79 24.42 -2.44 -13.60
C VAL A 79 24.61 -3.15 -12.26
N SER A 80 24.42 -4.47 -12.22
CA SER A 80 24.61 -5.28 -11.02
C SER A 80 26.08 -5.40 -10.61
N GLU A 81 26.99 -5.52 -11.57
CA GLU A 81 28.44 -5.49 -11.34
C GLU A 81 28.87 -4.15 -10.73
N ALA A 82 28.42 -3.03 -11.29
CA ALA A 82 28.70 -1.69 -10.76
C ALA A 82 28.21 -1.52 -9.32
N TYR A 83 27.02 -2.03 -9.01
CA TYR A 83 26.46 -1.97 -7.67
C TYR A 83 27.19 -2.87 -6.66
N GLU A 84 27.61 -4.08 -7.05
CA GLU A 84 28.37 -4.99 -6.19
C GLU A 84 29.68 -4.34 -5.68
N VAL A 85 30.30 -3.53 -6.53
CA VAL A 85 31.55 -2.82 -6.23
C VAL A 85 31.29 -1.58 -5.39
N LEU A 86 30.36 -0.73 -5.83
CA LEU A 86 30.13 0.57 -5.22
C LEU A 86 29.31 0.51 -3.92
N SER A 87 28.61 -0.60 -3.66
CA SER A 87 27.81 -0.79 -2.44
C SER A 87 28.63 -1.17 -1.20
N SER A 88 29.79 -1.82 -1.39
CA SER A 88 30.71 -2.17 -0.30
C SER A 88 31.80 -1.11 -0.17
N LYS A 89 31.99 -0.58 1.04
CA LYS A 89 33.01 0.45 1.31
C LYS A 89 34.42 -0.03 0.96
N ASP A 90 34.73 -1.29 1.23
CA ASP A 90 36.06 -1.86 0.98
C ASP A 90 36.32 -2.06 -0.52
N LYS A 91 35.31 -2.56 -1.25
CA LYS A 91 35.37 -2.74 -2.71
C LYS A 91 35.39 -1.39 -3.44
N ARG A 92 34.60 -0.43 -2.97
CA ARG A 92 34.57 0.94 -3.50
C ARG A 92 35.91 1.64 -3.29
N ALA A 93 36.50 1.56 -2.09
CA ALA A 93 37.81 2.15 -1.81
C ALA A 93 38.91 1.54 -2.69
N THR A 94 38.85 0.22 -2.92
CA THR A 94 39.76 -0.47 -3.83
C THR A 94 39.56 0.02 -5.28
N TYR A 95 38.31 0.06 -5.74
CA TYR A 95 37.94 0.55 -7.06
C TYR A 95 38.39 2.00 -7.30
N ASP A 96 38.19 2.90 -6.34
CA ASP A 96 38.61 4.30 -6.43
C ASP A 96 40.14 4.45 -6.55
N GLN A 97 40.92 3.47 -6.09
CA GLN A 97 42.39 3.46 -6.17
C GLN A 97 42.93 2.81 -7.44
N VAL A 98 42.33 1.71 -7.91
CA VAL A 98 42.90 0.88 -9.00
C VAL A 98 42.02 0.78 -10.25
N GLY A 99 40.80 1.30 -10.21
CA GLY A 99 39.83 1.25 -11.29
C GLY A 99 39.32 -0.17 -11.61
N LYS A 100 38.49 -0.27 -12.66
CA LYS A 100 37.85 -1.52 -13.11
C LYS A 100 38.85 -2.61 -13.50
N SER A 101 39.95 -2.21 -14.14
CA SER A 101 41.03 -3.11 -14.57
C SER A 101 41.85 -3.68 -13.40
N GLY A 102 42.00 -2.94 -12.30
CA GLY A 102 42.76 -3.38 -11.13
C GLY A 102 42.03 -4.37 -10.21
N MET A 103 40.69 -4.37 -10.23
CA MET A 103 39.88 -5.33 -9.45
C MET A 103 39.98 -6.77 -9.96
N HIS A 104 40.20 -6.94 -11.27
CA HIS A 104 40.24 -8.24 -11.94
C HIS A 104 41.53 -9.05 -11.66
N GLY A 105 42.53 -8.44 -11.01
CA GLY A 105 43.84 -9.07 -10.73
C GLY A 105 44.24 -9.18 -9.26
N ALA A 106 43.68 -8.36 -8.35
CA ALA A 106 44.18 -8.26 -6.97
C ALA A 106 43.11 -8.36 -5.87
N GLY A 107 41.81 -8.38 -6.21
CA GLY A 107 40.72 -8.13 -5.24
C GLY A 107 39.69 -9.24 -5.06
N GLY A 108 39.88 -10.43 -5.64
CA GLY A 108 38.95 -11.55 -5.46
C GLY A 108 37.62 -11.44 -6.23
N MET A 109 37.50 -10.51 -7.18
CA MET A 109 36.39 -10.50 -8.13
C MET A 109 36.64 -11.55 -9.22
N PRO A 110 35.71 -12.48 -9.50
CA PRO A 110 35.84 -13.38 -10.64
C PRO A 110 35.84 -12.57 -11.94
N SER A 111 36.69 -12.94 -12.90
CA SER A 111 36.80 -12.23 -14.20
C SER A 111 35.54 -12.25 -15.07
N ASN A 112 34.46 -12.87 -14.59
CA ASN A 112 33.19 -12.98 -15.29
C ASN A 112 32.05 -12.86 -14.28
N PHE A 113 31.43 -11.69 -14.21
CA PHE A 113 30.21 -11.48 -13.44
C PHE A 113 29.06 -12.22 -14.13
N SER A 114 28.50 -13.23 -13.46
CA SER A 114 27.50 -14.13 -14.06
C SER A 114 26.08 -13.61 -13.90
N GLN A 115 25.17 -14.06 -14.76
CA GLN A 115 23.73 -13.75 -14.64
C GLN A 115 23.19 -14.20 -13.27
N ALA A 116 23.62 -15.37 -12.79
CA ALA A 116 23.20 -15.89 -11.50
C ALA A 116 23.59 -14.97 -10.33
N GLN A 117 24.76 -14.32 -10.38
CA GLN A 117 25.18 -13.34 -9.38
C GLN A 117 24.35 -12.05 -9.49
N ALA A 118 24.00 -11.61 -10.69
CA ALA A 118 23.12 -10.47 -10.90
C ALA A 118 21.72 -10.73 -10.30
N ASP A 119 21.17 -11.91 -10.56
CA ASP A 119 19.86 -12.35 -10.06
C ASP A 119 19.89 -12.53 -8.53
N GLU A 120 21.01 -13.01 -7.98
CA GLU A 120 21.19 -13.14 -6.53
C GLU A 120 21.20 -11.77 -5.84
N ILE A 121 22.01 -10.82 -6.32
CA ILE A 121 22.03 -9.45 -5.78
C ILE A 121 20.65 -8.82 -5.87
N PHE A 122 19.93 -9.03 -6.97
CA PHE A 122 18.57 -8.54 -7.13
C PHE A 122 17.62 -9.19 -6.13
N SER A 123 17.70 -10.51 -5.94
CA SER A 123 16.85 -11.25 -4.99
C SER A 123 17.13 -10.84 -3.54
N GLN A 124 18.39 -10.59 -3.18
CA GLN A 124 18.79 -10.08 -1.86
C GLN A 124 18.34 -8.62 -1.67
N PHE A 125 18.37 -7.82 -2.73
CA PHE A 125 17.98 -6.41 -2.69
C PHE A 125 16.46 -6.22 -2.61
N PHE A 126 15.68 -7.07 -3.28
CA PHE A 126 14.21 -6.99 -3.32
C PHE A 126 13.51 -8.03 -2.43
N GLY A 127 14.24 -8.95 -1.79
CA GLY A 127 13.75 -9.82 -0.72
C GLY A 127 12.57 -10.71 -1.09
N GLY A 128 12.42 -11.08 -2.37
CA GLY A 128 11.26 -11.80 -2.88
C GLY A 128 9.96 -11.00 -2.91
N GLN A 129 10.00 -9.68 -2.66
CA GLN A 129 8.87 -8.78 -2.89
C GLN A 129 8.88 -8.32 -4.34
N ASP A 130 7.69 -8.15 -4.94
CA ASP A 130 7.56 -7.65 -6.31
C ASP A 130 8.27 -6.30 -6.44
N PRO A 131 9.42 -6.23 -7.14
CA PRO A 131 10.22 -5.01 -7.27
C PRO A 131 9.43 -3.89 -7.94
N PHE A 132 8.44 -4.30 -8.74
CA PHE A 132 7.47 -3.45 -9.44
C PHE A 132 6.47 -2.77 -8.48
N SER A 133 6.13 -3.38 -7.35
CA SER A 133 5.30 -2.76 -6.29
C SER A 133 6.05 -1.63 -5.58
N VAL A 134 7.37 -1.78 -5.39
CA VAL A 134 8.23 -0.83 -4.66
C VAL A 134 8.63 0.39 -5.52
N LEU A 135 8.50 0.32 -6.85
CA LEU A 135 8.73 1.47 -7.75
C LEU A 135 7.41 2.17 -8.12
N PHE A 136 6.33 1.43 -8.39
CA PHE A 136 5.02 2.03 -8.66
C PHE A 136 4.41 2.68 -7.40
N GLY A 137 4.75 2.18 -6.20
CA GLY A 137 4.45 2.83 -4.92
C GLY A 137 5.22 4.14 -4.67
N ASN A 138 6.40 4.31 -5.29
CA ASN A 138 7.25 5.50 -5.14
C ASN A 138 7.10 6.53 -6.27
N MET A 139 6.39 6.20 -7.35
CA MET A 139 6.07 7.15 -8.44
C MET A 139 4.67 7.77 -8.29
N ALA A 140 3.82 7.19 -7.43
CA ALA A 140 2.50 7.73 -7.11
C ALA A 140 2.50 8.72 -5.92
N ASN A 141 3.62 8.90 -5.22
CA ASN A 141 3.76 9.90 -4.15
C ASN A 141 4.93 10.82 -4.46
N GLY A 142 4.65 11.83 -5.29
CA GLY A 142 5.63 12.77 -5.80
C GLY A 142 6.29 13.59 -4.70
N ASN A 143 7.61 13.50 -4.63
CA ASN A 143 8.43 14.62 -4.21
C ASN A 143 9.62 14.76 -5.17
N SER A 144 9.31 15.21 -6.39
CA SER A 144 10.26 15.91 -7.26
C SER A 144 9.69 17.30 -7.51
N SER A 145 10.23 18.28 -6.80
CA SER A 145 10.08 19.69 -7.13
C SER A 145 10.43 19.91 -8.61
N GLY A 146 9.51 20.47 -9.40
CA GLY A 146 9.85 20.96 -10.74
C GLY A 146 8.72 20.95 -11.78
N MET A 147 7.89 22.01 -11.74
CA MET A 147 7.43 22.80 -12.90
C MET A 147 6.65 22.16 -14.08
N GLY A 148 5.40 22.64 -14.27
CA GLY A 148 4.66 22.71 -15.56
C GLY A 148 4.04 21.40 -16.04
N GLY A 149 2.84 21.29 -16.60
CA GLY A 149 1.87 22.22 -17.14
C GLY A 149 0.97 21.42 -18.10
N MET A 150 -0.35 21.62 -18.02
CA MET A 150 -1.36 21.39 -19.07
C MET A 150 -1.56 19.98 -19.70
N GLY A 151 -2.78 19.44 -19.50
CA GLY A 151 -3.59 18.93 -20.62
C GLY A 151 -3.75 17.40 -20.81
N GLY A 152 -5.00 16.94 -20.76
CA GLY A 152 -5.51 16.04 -21.81
C GLY A 152 -5.75 14.56 -21.50
N MET A 153 -6.99 14.25 -21.12
CA MET A 153 -7.84 13.19 -21.68
C MET A 153 -7.31 11.74 -21.82
N GLY A 154 -8.00 10.79 -21.16
CA GLY A 154 -8.13 9.43 -21.71
C GLY A 154 -8.16 8.27 -20.72
N GLY A 155 -9.38 7.87 -20.33
CA GLY A 155 -9.80 6.47 -20.24
C GLY A 155 -8.94 5.47 -19.47
N GLY A 156 -9.31 5.21 -18.21
CA GLY A 156 -8.84 4.04 -17.49
C GLY A 156 -9.09 4.17 -16.00
N LYS A 157 -10.34 3.97 -15.57
CA LYS A 157 -10.69 3.65 -14.18
C LYS A 157 -9.95 2.36 -13.82
N ARG A 158 -8.66 2.45 -13.48
CA ARG A 158 -8.00 1.43 -12.68
C ARG A 158 -8.70 1.49 -11.35
N ARG A 159 -9.55 0.47 -11.15
CA ARG A 159 -10.07 -0.01 -9.87
C ARG A 159 -9.14 0.51 -8.77
N ARG A 160 -9.61 1.49 -7.99
CA ARG A 160 -8.99 1.78 -6.71
C ARG A 160 -9.13 0.47 -5.96
N GLU A 161 -8.03 -0.26 -5.90
CA GLU A 161 -7.85 -1.30 -4.91
C GLU A 161 -8.07 -0.57 -3.59
N ASP A 162 -9.19 -0.87 -2.93
CA ASP A 162 -9.52 -0.35 -1.62
C ASP A 162 -8.38 -0.75 -0.69
N LYS A 163 -7.40 0.14 -0.52
CA LYS A 163 -6.35 -0.02 0.49
C LYS A 163 -7.07 -0.30 1.82
N PRO A 164 -6.82 -1.43 2.47
CA PRO A 164 -7.49 -1.73 3.71
C PRO A 164 -7.12 -0.66 4.75
N GLU A 165 -8.07 -0.32 5.62
CA GLU A 165 -7.76 0.06 7.02
C GLU A 165 -7.26 1.48 7.32
N LEU A 166 -7.61 2.49 6.51
CA LEU A 166 -7.49 3.87 6.99
C LEU A 166 -8.69 4.23 7.89
N ILE A 167 -8.47 4.39 9.21
CA ILE A 167 -9.47 4.92 10.15
C ILE A 167 -9.76 6.37 9.72
N PRO A 168 -11.01 6.73 9.37
CA PRO A 168 -11.33 8.09 8.96
C PRO A 168 -11.04 9.14 10.03
N THR A 169 -10.70 10.35 9.61
CA THR A 169 -10.62 11.52 10.50
C THR A 169 -11.97 11.78 11.18
N GLY A 170 -11.93 12.19 12.44
CA GLY A 170 -13.10 12.41 13.31
C GLY A 170 -13.57 11.17 14.07
N VAL A 171 -13.05 9.98 13.74
CA VAL A 171 -13.44 8.73 14.42
C VAL A 171 -12.85 8.69 15.83
N ALA A 172 -13.71 8.36 16.81
CA ALA A 172 -13.28 8.14 18.18
C ALA A 172 -12.48 6.84 18.29
N VAL A 173 -11.38 6.87 19.04
CA VAL A 173 -10.46 5.75 19.24
C VAL A 173 -10.05 5.65 20.69
N THR A 174 -9.68 4.44 21.13
CA THR A 174 -9.04 4.17 22.41
C THR A 174 -7.61 3.71 22.14
N ILE A 175 -6.66 4.28 22.86
CA ILE A 175 -5.26 3.88 22.78
C ILE A 175 -5.04 2.60 23.60
N ARG A 176 -4.35 1.61 23.02
CA ARG A 176 -4.00 0.34 23.68
C ARG A 176 -2.63 -0.16 23.23
N GLY A 177 -1.97 -0.97 24.06
CA GLY A 177 -0.76 -1.69 23.69
C GLY A 177 0.50 -0.83 23.50
N LEU A 178 0.52 0.41 23.98
CA LEU A 178 1.75 1.22 23.99
C LEU A 178 2.71 0.68 25.05
N GLN A 179 3.92 0.34 24.64
CA GLN A 179 4.99 -0.13 25.54
C GLN A 179 5.80 1.04 26.13
N GLY A 180 6.26 1.97 25.29
CA GLY A 180 7.09 3.11 25.72
C GLY A 180 6.32 4.29 26.33
N ALA A 181 4.99 4.27 26.26
CA ALA A 181 4.12 5.35 26.74
C ALA A 181 2.82 4.75 27.34
N ALA A 182 3.00 3.74 28.18
CA ALA A 182 1.90 2.94 28.73
C ALA A 182 0.86 3.76 29.51
N GLN A 183 1.24 4.93 30.03
CA GLN A 183 0.33 5.86 30.71
C GLN A 183 -0.81 6.39 29.83
N HIS A 184 -0.70 6.30 28.50
CA HIS A 184 -1.78 6.68 27.59
C HIS A 184 -2.66 5.48 27.18
N ASN A 185 -2.32 4.25 27.59
CA ASN A 185 -3.22 3.11 27.39
C ASN A 185 -4.54 3.39 28.12
N THR A 186 -5.65 2.99 27.50
CA THR A 186 -7.04 3.28 27.91
C THR A 186 -7.50 4.73 27.72
N LYS A 187 -6.59 5.68 27.44
CA LYS A 187 -7.01 7.05 27.05
C LYS A 187 -7.76 7.02 25.72
N ARG A 188 -8.62 8.02 25.54
CA ARG A 188 -9.59 8.11 24.44
C ARG A 188 -9.38 9.43 23.73
N GLY A 189 -9.68 9.44 22.45
CA GLY A 189 -9.55 10.62 21.61
C GLY A 189 -10.20 10.45 20.26
N LYS A 190 -9.95 11.39 19.36
CA LYS A 190 -10.40 11.38 17.97
C LYS A 190 -9.21 11.41 17.04
N VAL A 191 -9.27 10.63 15.96
CA VAL A 191 -8.33 10.74 14.86
C VAL A 191 -8.49 12.11 14.20
N VAL A 192 -7.43 12.91 14.17
CA VAL A 192 -7.41 14.22 13.50
C VAL A 192 -6.86 14.08 12.09
N GLU A 193 -5.79 13.31 11.93
CA GLU A 193 -5.07 13.19 10.68
C GLU A 193 -4.39 11.81 10.60
N HIS A 194 -4.17 11.33 9.38
CA HIS A 194 -3.29 10.20 9.12
C HIS A 194 -2.09 10.68 8.28
N ASP A 195 -0.90 10.57 8.86
CA ASP A 195 0.35 10.89 8.19
C ASP A 195 0.79 9.68 7.34
N ALA A 196 0.55 9.76 6.04
CA ALA A 196 0.89 8.70 5.10
C ALA A 196 2.39 8.46 4.95
N ALA A 197 3.25 9.41 5.33
CA ALA A 197 4.70 9.25 5.29
C ALA A 197 5.21 8.41 6.47
N SER A 198 4.62 8.59 7.66
CA SER A 198 5.01 7.85 8.87
C SER A 198 4.12 6.64 9.19
N GLY A 199 2.96 6.51 8.54
CA GLY A 199 1.95 5.48 8.82
C GLY A 199 1.31 5.64 10.21
N ARG A 200 1.35 6.84 10.80
CA ARG A 200 0.81 7.12 12.14
C ARG A 200 -0.40 8.04 12.05
N TYR A 201 -1.31 7.85 12.99
CA TYR A 201 -2.46 8.72 13.20
C TYR A 201 -2.13 9.77 14.25
N THR A 202 -2.46 11.01 13.95
CA THR A 202 -2.55 12.06 14.98
C THR A 202 -3.90 11.89 15.68
N VAL A 203 -3.86 11.58 16.97
CA VAL A 203 -5.05 11.43 17.82
C VAL A 203 -5.09 12.58 18.82
N LEU A 204 -6.16 13.37 18.77
CA LEU A 204 -6.47 14.38 19.78
C LEU A 204 -7.23 13.70 20.91
N LEU A 205 -6.60 13.59 22.07
CA LEU A 205 -7.16 13.01 23.28
C LEU A 205 -8.21 13.91 23.92
N ASP A 206 -9.10 13.31 24.71
CA ASP A 206 -10.17 14.01 25.44
C ASP A 206 -9.62 15.08 26.42
N ASP A 207 -8.37 14.93 26.88
CA ASP A 207 -7.66 15.87 27.77
C ASP A 207 -6.97 17.02 27.00
N GLY A 208 -7.10 17.06 25.67
CA GLY A 208 -6.55 18.09 24.79
C GLY A 208 -5.13 17.80 24.27
N GLU A 209 -4.49 16.72 24.74
CA GLU A 209 -3.18 16.30 24.25
C GLU A 209 -3.29 15.68 22.84
N SER A 210 -2.28 15.88 21.98
CA SER A 210 -2.23 15.25 20.65
C SER A 210 -1.06 14.27 20.55
N LEU A 211 -1.33 13.04 20.15
CA LEU A 211 -0.32 11.97 20.05
C LEU A 211 -0.26 11.38 18.64
N LYS A 212 0.95 11.07 18.16
CA LYS A 212 1.16 10.29 16.93
C LYS A 212 1.24 8.80 17.27
N ILE A 213 0.18 8.06 16.98
CA ILE A 213 -0.01 6.66 17.35
C ILE A 213 -0.08 5.77 16.11
N LYS A 214 0.52 4.59 16.18
CA LYS A 214 0.40 3.59 15.10
C LYS A 214 -1.02 3.00 15.03
N PRO A 215 -1.50 2.56 13.85
CA PRO A 215 -2.79 1.88 13.71
C PRO A 215 -2.98 0.72 14.69
N GLU A 216 -1.96 -0.11 14.89
CA GLU A 216 -1.99 -1.28 15.80
C GLU A 216 -2.29 -0.93 17.26
N ASN A 217 -2.08 0.33 17.66
CA ASN A 217 -2.33 0.82 19.01
C ASN A 217 -3.64 1.60 19.14
N LEU A 218 -4.45 1.65 18.08
CA LEU A 218 -5.74 2.33 18.06
C LEU A 218 -6.87 1.34 17.89
N LEU A 219 -7.75 1.31 18.89
CA LEU A 219 -9.02 0.59 18.79
C LEU A 219 -10.13 1.59 18.44
N GLN A 220 -10.80 1.39 17.31
CA GLN A 220 -11.91 2.24 16.89
C GLN A 220 -13.09 2.11 17.87
N ARG A 221 -13.54 3.24 18.41
CA ARG A 221 -14.76 3.32 19.20
C ARG A 221 -15.90 3.76 18.31
N LEU A 222 -16.78 2.83 17.94
CA LEU A 222 -17.98 3.18 17.20
C LEU A 222 -19.02 3.78 18.14
N LEU A 223 -19.39 5.04 17.90
CA LEU A 223 -20.53 5.66 18.56
C LEU A 223 -21.81 5.11 17.93
N ALA A 224 -22.40 4.13 18.58
CA ALA A 224 -23.61 3.47 18.15
C ALA A 224 -24.83 3.98 18.93
N GLU A 225 -26.01 3.85 18.32
CA GLU A 225 -27.28 4.25 18.91
C GLU A 225 -28.09 3.03 19.33
N VAL A 226 -28.63 3.06 20.54
CA VAL A 226 -29.45 1.97 21.07
C VAL A 226 -30.86 2.07 20.54
N VAL A 227 -31.43 0.96 20.05
CA VAL A 227 -32.79 0.91 19.50
C VAL A 227 -33.50 -0.39 19.82
N GLY A 228 -34.84 -0.40 19.67
CA GLY A 228 -35.64 -1.62 19.74
C GLY A 228 -35.64 -2.33 21.09
N MET A 229 -35.18 -1.67 22.16
CA MET A 229 -35.26 -2.22 23.53
C MET A 229 -36.70 -2.21 24.00
N GLN A 230 -37.33 -3.38 24.11
CA GLN A 230 -38.69 -3.52 24.62
C GLN A 230 -38.74 -3.49 26.15
N SER A 231 -37.81 -4.17 26.82
CA SER A 231 -37.80 -4.27 28.29
C SER A 231 -37.30 -3.01 28.99
N ARG A 232 -36.50 -2.19 28.29
CA ARG A 232 -35.88 -0.97 28.81
C ARG A 232 -35.91 0.14 27.75
N PRO A 233 -37.11 0.60 27.35
CA PRO A 233 -37.28 1.55 26.24
C PRO A 233 -36.65 2.92 26.51
N GLU A 234 -36.38 3.26 27.78
CA GLU A 234 -35.71 4.49 28.21
C GLU A 234 -34.27 4.64 27.67
N PHE A 235 -33.68 3.56 27.15
CA PHE A 235 -32.38 3.59 26.50
C PHE A 235 -32.44 3.79 24.98
N ASN A 236 -33.62 3.63 24.36
CA ASN A 236 -33.75 3.85 22.92
C ASN A 236 -33.43 5.31 22.58
N GLY A 237 -32.65 5.51 21.51
CA GLY A 237 -32.14 6.82 21.08
C GLY A 237 -30.89 7.30 21.84
N LYS A 238 -30.47 6.60 22.92
CA LYS A 238 -29.20 6.94 23.59
C LYS A 238 -28.01 6.44 22.77
N LYS A 239 -26.93 7.23 22.78
CA LYS A 239 -25.67 6.89 22.10
C LYS A 239 -24.63 6.38 23.07
N GLY A 240 -23.87 5.38 22.64
CA GLY A 240 -22.81 4.77 23.42
C GLY A 240 -21.69 4.26 22.52
N HIS A 241 -20.52 4.09 23.11
CA HIS A 241 -19.37 3.55 22.40
C HIS A 241 -19.36 2.03 22.52
N VAL A 242 -19.19 1.34 21.39
CA VAL A 242 -18.97 -0.12 21.38
C VAL A 242 -17.57 -0.40 21.89
N ASP A 243 -17.46 -1.06 23.04
CA ASP A 243 -16.18 -1.38 23.67
C ASP A 243 -15.69 -2.80 23.31
N GLY A 244 -16.61 -3.68 22.87
CA GLY A 244 -16.31 -5.03 22.41
C GLY A 244 -17.57 -5.84 22.08
N PHE A 245 -17.37 -7.01 21.48
CA PHE A 245 -18.41 -8.01 21.23
C PHE A 245 -18.02 -9.30 21.97
N ASP A 246 -18.90 -9.78 22.83
CA ASP A 246 -18.74 -11.07 23.49
C ASP A 246 -19.36 -12.15 22.61
N GLU A 247 -18.52 -13.01 22.04
CA GLU A 247 -18.95 -14.11 21.17
C GLU A 247 -19.74 -15.18 21.92
N SER A 248 -19.52 -15.34 23.23
CA SER A 248 -20.20 -16.37 24.04
C SER A 248 -21.66 -16.02 24.29
N SER A 249 -21.95 -14.75 24.61
CA SER A 249 -23.31 -14.26 24.81
C SER A 249 -23.94 -13.68 23.54
N GLY A 250 -23.15 -13.44 22.50
CA GLY A 250 -23.57 -12.79 21.26
C GLY A 250 -23.99 -11.33 21.45
N ARG A 251 -23.39 -10.63 22.42
CA ARG A 251 -23.79 -9.26 22.81
C ARG A 251 -22.63 -8.26 22.71
N TYR A 252 -22.97 -7.03 22.35
CA TYR A 252 -22.09 -5.87 22.44
C TYR A 252 -22.02 -5.35 23.86
N HIS A 253 -20.81 -5.07 24.33
CA HIS A 253 -20.59 -4.22 25.47
C HIS A 253 -20.54 -2.77 25.00
N VAL A 254 -21.51 -1.97 25.44
CA VAL A 254 -21.67 -0.57 25.03
C VAL A 254 -21.65 0.33 26.25
N SER A 255 -20.67 1.23 26.33
CA SER A 255 -20.63 2.30 27.33
C SER A 255 -21.40 3.51 26.83
N LEU A 256 -22.55 3.78 27.45
CA LEU A 256 -23.34 4.98 27.17
C LEU A 256 -22.59 6.24 27.60
N GLN A 257 -22.88 7.37 26.97
CA GLN A 257 -22.30 8.68 27.33
C GLN A 257 -22.59 9.12 28.78
N GLN A 258 -23.62 8.53 29.41
CA GLN A 258 -24.00 8.77 30.82
C GLN A 258 -23.23 7.87 31.81
N GLY A 259 -22.21 7.12 31.35
CA GLY A 259 -21.36 6.26 32.20
C GLY A 259 -21.91 4.87 32.50
N GLN A 260 -23.15 4.56 32.08
CA GLN A 260 -23.75 3.24 32.25
C GLN A 260 -23.34 2.30 31.11
N ALA A 261 -22.85 1.11 31.45
CA ALA A 261 -22.55 0.05 30.49
C ALA A 261 -23.78 -0.85 30.27
N LEU A 262 -24.02 -1.26 29.02
CA LEU A 262 -25.09 -2.17 28.63
C LEU A 262 -24.54 -3.33 27.80
N ALA A 263 -25.16 -4.51 27.95
CA ALA A 263 -24.93 -5.68 27.10
C ALA A 263 -26.10 -5.81 26.11
N LEU A 264 -25.88 -5.43 24.86
CA LEU A 264 -26.92 -5.27 23.84
C LEU A 264 -26.81 -6.32 22.74
N GLN A 265 -27.94 -6.82 22.23
CA GLN A 265 -27.91 -7.65 21.04
C GLN A 265 -27.56 -6.81 19.80
N PRO A 266 -26.98 -7.41 18.74
CA PRO A 266 -26.74 -6.72 17.47
C PRO A 266 -28.01 -6.08 16.88
N ALA A 267 -29.18 -6.69 17.13
CA ALA A 267 -30.48 -6.17 16.70
C ALA A 267 -30.96 -4.92 17.48
N ASN A 268 -30.26 -4.52 18.54
CA ASN A 268 -30.59 -3.36 19.37
C ASN A 268 -29.58 -2.21 19.23
N LEU A 269 -28.71 -2.26 18.21
CA LEU A 269 -27.60 -1.34 18.09
C LEU A 269 -27.41 -0.88 16.64
N ILE A 270 -27.62 0.42 16.41
CA ILE A 270 -27.34 1.07 15.13
C ILE A 270 -25.87 1.51 15.09
N LEU A 271 -25.10 0.94 14.18
CA LEU A 271 -23.74 1.33 13.88
C LEU A 271 -23.73 2.63 13.07
N PRO A 272 -22.78 3.55 13.33
CA PRO A 272 -22.73 4.81 12.61
C PRO A 272 -22.34 4.62 11.14
N LYS A 273 -22.73 5.58 10.30
CA LYS A 273 -22.27 5.65 8.91
C LYS A 273 -20.74 5.63 8.85
N GLY A 274 -20.21 4.80 7.97
CA GLY A 274 -18.78 4.58 7.80
C GLY A 274 -18.19 3.49 8.69
N ALA A 275 -18.95 2.93 9.64
CA ALA A 275 -18.54 1.75 10.40
C ALA A 275 -18.27 0.55 9.48
N ARG A 276 -17.31 -0.30 9.85
CA ARG A 276 -17.11 -1.59 9.19
C ARG A 276 -17.86 -2.67 9.94
N GLY A 277 -18.51 -3.55 9.18
CA GLY A 277 -19.23 -4.68 9.75
C GLY A 277 -19.06 -5.93 8.92
N ARG A 278 -18.93 -7.06 9.60
CA ARG A 278 -18.99 -8.40 9.04
C ARG A 278 -20.45 -8.81 8.89
N VAL A 279 -20.82 -9.20 7.67
CA VAL A 279 -22.15 -9.73 7.37
C VAL A 279 -22.27 -11.15 7.92
N VAL A 280 -23.38 -11.45 8.60
CA VAL A 280 -23.64 -12.76 9.20
C VAL A 280 -25.11 -13.15 9.09
N GLY A 281 -25.40 -14.46 9.18
CA GLY A 281 -26.75 -14.98 9.34
C GLY A 281 -27.70 -14.75 8.15
N LEU A 282 -27.18 -14.43 6.95
CA LEU A 282 -28.00 -14.35 5.75
C LEU A 282 -28.31 -15.75 5.22
N VAL A 283 -29.59 -16.01 4.93
CA VAL A 283 -30.06 -17.28 4.37
C VAL A 283 -30.06 -17.22 2.83
N SER A 284 -30.75 -16.24 2.24
CA SER A 284 -30.84 -16.06 0.78
C SER A 284 -29.60 -15.42 0.14
N GLY A 285 -28.63 -15.01 0.96
CA GLY A 285 -27.39 -14.34 0.55
C GLY A 285 -26.19 -14.91 1.28
N ALA A 286 -26.19 -16.22 1.54
CA ALA A 286 -25.18 -16.89 2.36
C ALA A 286 -23.75 -16.69 1.84
N GLN A 287 -23.57 -16.48 0.54
CA GLN A 287 -22.27 -16.14 -0.08
C GLN A 287 -21.67 -14.82 0.42
N TYR A 288 -22.48 -13.95 1.03
CA TYR A 288 -22.00 -12.69 1.62
C TYR A 288 -21.66 -12.82 3.10
N ASN A 289 -22.02 -13.92 3.75
CA ASN A 289 -21.63 -14.15 5.14
C ASN A 289 -20.09 -14.15 5.26
N ALA A 290 -19.59 -13.67 6.40
CA ALA A 290 -18.17 -13.42 6.67
C ALA A 290 -17.52 -12.30 5.84
N ARG A 291 -18.16 -11.73 4.81
CA ARG A 291 -17.62 -10.55 4.13
C ARG A 291 -17.72 -9.32 5.03
N ILE A 292 -16.66 -8.51 5.00
CA ILE A 292 -16.61 -7.20 5.67
C ILE A 292 -17.06 -6.15 4.67
N GLY A 293 -17.98 -5.28 5.10
CA GLY A 293 -18.39 -4.12 4.33
C GLY A 293 -18.45 -2.86 5.18
N LYS A 294 -18.61 -1.72 4.51
CA LYS A 294 -18.76 -0.39 5.13
C LYS A 294 -20.22 0.01 5.16
N VAL A 295 -20.71 0.46 6.31
CA VAL A 295 -22.06 1.04 6.44
C VAL A 295 -22.12 2.35 5.64
N VAL A 296 -22.94 2.36 4.60
CA VAL A 296 -23.19 3.55 3.77
C VAL A 296 -24.31 4.37 4.38
N ASP A 297 -25.37 3.68 4.81
CA ASP A 297 -26.55 4.30 5.40
C ASP A 297 -27.35 3.30 6.23
N PHE A 298 -28.26 3.81 7.06
CA PHE A 298 -29.26 3.01 7.78
C PHE A 298 -30.65 3.58 7.52
N ASP A 299 -31.51 2.74 6.95
CA ASP A 299 -32.90 3.07 6.69
C ASP A 299 -33.74 2.68 7.91
N GLY A 300 -34.19 3.70 8.65
CA GLY A 300 -34.98 3.55 9.87
C GLY A 300 -36.40 3.01 9.63
N GLU A 301 -36.97 3.19 8.44
CA GLU A 301 -38.31 2.66 8.12
C GLU A 301 -38.24 1.15 7.87
N SER A 302 -37.25 0.70 7.08
CA SER A 302 -37.10 -0.73 6.79
C SER A 302 -36.29 -1.50 7.83
N GLY A 303 -35.59 -0.80 8.74
CA GLY A 303 -34.72 -1.39 9.76
C GLY A 303 -33.49 -2.08 9.16
N ARG A 304 -32.98 -1.57 8.03
CA ARG A 304 -31.90 -2.21 7.27
C ARG A 304 -30.75 -1.24 7.00
N TYR A 305 -29.53 -1.75 7.10
CA TYR A 305 -28.34 -1.09 6.59
C TYR A 305 -28.24 -1.22 5.08
N LEU A 306 -27.68 -0.19 4.45
CA LEU A 306 -27.02 -0.30 3.16
C LEU A 306 -25.51 -0.45 3.43
N VAL A 307 -24.96 -1.60 3.05
CA VAL A 307 -23.55 -1.95 3.29
C VAL A 307 -22.83 -2.06 1.94
N GLN A 308 -21.74 -1.31 1.76
CA GLN A 308 -20.84 -1.44 0.62
C GLN A 308 -19.84 -2.57 0.89
N LEU A 309 -19.83 -3.61 0.06
CA LEU A 309 -18.87 -4.72 0.19
C LEU A 309 -17.58 -4.48 -0.63
N ASP A 310 -17.71 -3.83 -1.78
CA ASP A 310 -16.62 -3.43 -2.69
C ASP A 310 -17.13 -2.28 -3.58
N ALA A 311 -16.30 -1.72 -4.47
CA ALA A 311 -16.65 -0.53 -5.27
C ALA A 311 -17.94 -0.65 -6.12
N GLU A 312 -18.40 -1.85 -6.45
CA GLU A 312 -19.57 -2.06 -7.33
C GLU A 312 -20.71 -2.77 -6.61
N GLN A 313 -20.45 -3.38 -5.46
CA GLN A 313 -21.43 -4.20 -4.75
C GLN A 313 -21.91 -3.57 -3.44
N GLN A 314 -23.24 -3.38 -3.38
CA GLN A 314 -23.97 -3.00 -2.17
C GLN A 314 -24.95 -4.08 -1.75
N LEU A 315 -25.16 -4.20 -0.45
CA LEU A 315 -26.05 -5.18 0.15
C LEU A 315 -26.95 -4.51 1.21
N ARG A 316 -28.24 -4.84 1.18
CA ARG A 316 -29.18 -4.43 2.24
C ARG A 316 -29.30 -5.54 3.28
N VAL A 317 -28.90 -5.26 4.52
CA VAL A 317 -28.90 -6.24 5.63
C VAL A 317 -29.67 -5.72 6.83
N LYS A 318 -30.35 -6.61 7.57
CA LYS A 318 -31.03 -6.25 8.82
C LYS A 318 -30.01 -5.93 9.92
N LEU A 319 -30.46 -5.22 10.96
CA LEU A 319 -29.61 -4.80 12.08
C LEU A 319 -28.82 -5.97 12.69
N GLY A 320 -29.50 -7.08 13.00
CA GLY A 320 -28.90 -8.28 13.60
C GLY A 320 -27.96 -9.08 12.68
N ASN A 321 -27.90 -8.74 11.39
CA ASN A 321 -27.10 -9.44 10.39
C ASN A 321 -25.78 -8.75 10.06
N LEU A 322 -25.44 -7.67 10.80
CA LEU A 322 -24.19 -6.95 10.64
C LEU A 322 -23.50 -6.84 12.00
N LEU A 323 -22.37 -7.52 12.15
CA LEU A 323 -21.55 -7.41 13.35
C LEU A 323 -20.42 -6.41 13.11
N CYS A 324 -20.24 -5.45 14.00
CA CYS A 324 -19.07 -4.58 14.02
C CYS A 324 -17.77 -5.41 13.86
N ALA A 325 -16.98 -5.06 12.85
CA ALA A 325 -15.62 -5.54 12.70
C ALA A 325 -14.71 -4.48 13.33
N LEU A 326 -14.34 -4.70 14.60
CA LEU A 326 -13.38 -3.87 15.34
C LEU A 326 -11.95 -4.23 14.93
#